data_AF-A0A7W2Y7Q5-F1
#
_entry.id   AF-A0A7W2Y7Q5-F1
#
_cell.length_a   1.000
_cell.length_b   1.000
_cell.length_c   1.000
_cell.angle_alpha   90.00
_cell.angle_beta   90.00
_cell.angle_gamma   90.00
#
_symmetry.space_group_name_H-M   'P 1'
#
loop_
_entity.id
_entity.type
_entity.pdbx_description
1 polymer ?
#
loop_
_entity_poly.entity_id
_entity_poly.type
_entity_poly.pdbx_seq_one_letter_code
_entity_poly.pdbx_strand_id
1 'polypeptide(L)'
;MANITSLGIGSGLQLESIVEAYINAEAIPQELRLQEKEERLGLELSGVGSFKSAMSTFNDTLSKLTKSDAFNKQIITSSTSAIDLTSNGSASNGDFTIDVEQLATGTRLHSQNFTSSADFVGTGTLTFGNGTDSFDVAIESADSLSAIRDKINAQSENFGVTANIINGSSGSFLVFDSQVTGAANALSVTSSDASLDSISTNNSVERIAQDARIVIDASDTSPGTTVTSSTNEFKNTIEDITITVKELTVAGEPAELSISQDKENANALIEEFISGYNALADELIGLGAAKQGRLAFDPNVRQVKRELADTVIQAVSGLTGSIESLSDIGLELNRDGKLEKSTFSYENFGSGQQRLDNTLENKLTELGELFASPTGIATQMADMIDGYIGSDGVLTQRVTILNERVSGIADEFSELQARLRSYEETLRNQFSFLDATVSQYNATGAFLTSALALPDNN
;
A
#
# COMPACT_ATOMS: atom_id res chain seq x y z
N MET A 1 20.67 48.14 45.37
CA MET A 1 20.83 47.98 46.83
C MET A 1 21.89 46.92 47.04
N ALA A 2 22.78 47.09 48.02
CA ALA A 2 23.94 46.20 48.19
C ALA A 2 23.48 44.75 48.37
N ASN A 3 23.92 43.85 47.48
CA ASN A 3 23.81 42.41 47.67
C ASN A 3 24.67 42.06 48.89
N ILE A 4 24.04 41.80 50.03
CA ILE A 4 24.71 41.21 51.19
C ILE A 4 24.90 39.73 50.86
N THR A 5 26.10 39.37 50.40
CA THR A 5 26.44 38.01 49.97
C THR A 5 26.81 37.07 51.11
N SER A 6 26.67 37.51 52.37
CA SER A 6 26.95 36.66 53.54
C SER A 6 26.07 37.09 54.71
N LEU A 7 25.06 36.25 55.00
CA LEU A 7 24.23 36.37 56.19
C LEU A 7 24.96 35.75 57.39
N GLY A 8 24.86 36.38 58.57
CA GLY A 8 25.38 35.81 59.82
C GLY A 8 26.71 36.38 60.30
N ILE A 9 27.34 37.31 59.55
CA ILE A 9 28.59 37.96 59.96
C ILE A 9 28.39 38.81 61.23
N GLY A 10 27.22 39.43 61.40
CA GLY A 10 26.94 40.33 62.54
C GLY A 10 26.62 39.61 63.84
N SER A 11 25.97 38.45 63.76
CA SER A 11 25.47 37.65 64.90
C SER A 11 26.32 36.42 65.24
N GLY A 12 27.11 35.91 64.29
CA GLY A 12 27.83 34.64 64.40
C GLY A 12 26.96 33.40 64.15
N LEU A 13 25.71 33.57 63.68
CA LEU A 13 24.77 32.49 63.39
C LEU A 13 24.95 31.93 61.97
N GLN A 14 24.72 30.63 61.78
CA GLN A 14 24.76 29.97 60.46
C GLN A 14 23.43 30.19 59.71
N LEU A 15 23.12 31.43 59.36
CA LEU A 15 21.82 31.80 58.77
C LEU A 15 21.66 31.29 57.33
N GLU A 16 22.76 31.15 56.58
CA GLU A 16 22.72 30.64 55.20
C GLU A 16 22.23 29.19 55.14
N SER A 17 22.76 28.31 56.01
CA SER A 17 22.34 26.91 56.06
C SER A 17 20.90 26.75 56.55
N ILE A 18 20.40 27.69 57.36
CA ILE A 18 19.00 27.72 57.77
C ILE A 18 18.11 28.11 56.59
N VAL A 19 18.46 29.12 55.81
CA VAL A 19 17.71 29.50 54.58
C VAL A 19 17.65 28.32 53.62
N GLU A 20 18.80 27.68 53.34
CA GLU A 20 18.86 26.49 52.49
C GLU A 20 17.97 25.36 53.04
N ALA A 21 17.99 25.11 54.35
CA ALA A 21 17.14 24.08 54.96
C ALA A 21 15.64 24.38 54.79
N TYR A 22 15.21 25.64 54.95
CA TYR A 22 13.82 26.04 54.73
C TYR A 22 13.42 25.94 53.26
N ILE A 23 14.30 26.32 52.33
CA ILE A 23 14.04 26.20 50.89
C ILE A 23 13.92 24.73 50.49
N ASN A 24 14.86 23.88 50.92
CA ASN A 24 14.82 22.45 50.64
C ASN A 24 13.58 21.78 51.24
N ALA A 25 13.18 22.17 52.45
CA ALA A 25 11.98 21.64 53.10
C ALA A 25 10.69 21.98 52.32
N GLU A 26 10.64 23.15 51.66
CA GLU A 26 9.51 23.56 50.82
C GLU A 26 9.59 22.95 49.41
N ALA A 27 10.79 22.88 48.82
CA ALA A 27 11.02 22.43 47.44
C ALA A 27 10.84 20.92 47.27
N ILE A 28 11.54 20.11 48.07
CA ILE A 28 11.66 18.65 47.85
C ILE A 28 10.29 17.96 47.74
N PRO A 29 9.31 18.18 48.63
CA PRO A 29 8.02 17.50 48.53
C PRO A 29 7.23 17.88 47.27
N GLN A 30 7.36 19.14 46.81
CA GLN A 30 6.65 19.63 45.63
C GLN A 30 7.31 19.13 44.34
N GLU A 31 8.63 19.13 44.29
CA GLU A 31 9.41 18.57 43.18
C GLU A 31 9.15 17.07 43.04
N LEU A 32 9.20 16.29 44.12
CA LEU A 32 8.89 14.85 44.09
C LEU A 32 7.48 14.58 43.55
N ARG A 33 6.48 15.36 43.99
CA ARG A 33 5.11 15.22 43.50
C ARG A 33 5.00 15.53 42.00
N LEU A 34 5.73 16.52 41.50
CA LEU A 34 5.75 16.84 40.06
C LEU A 34 6.47 15.75 39.25
N GLN A 35 7.60 15.23 39.75
CA GLN A 35 8.33 14.12 39.14
C GLN A 35 7.46 12.86 39.05
N GLU A 36 6.80 12.45 40.14
CA GLU A 36 5.89 11.30 40.13
C GLU A 36 4.70 11.50 39.18
N LYS A 37 4.21 12.75 39.05
CA LYS A 37 3.16 13.09 38.10
C LYS A 37 3.65 12.99 36.66
N GLU A 38 4.86 13.48 36.38
CA GLU A 38 5.50 13.41 35.07
C GLU A 38 5.74 11.97 34.64
N GLU A 39 6.35 11.16 35.51
CA GLU A 39 6.59 9.74 35.26
C GLU A 39 5.27 8.99 34.99
N ARG A 40 4.23 9.22 35.79
CA ARG A 40 2.94 8.58 35.59
C ARG A 40 2.31 8.95 34.25
N LEU A 41 2.28 10.23 33.90
CA LEU A 41 1.72 10.68 32.62
C LEU A 41 2.57 10.22 31.43
N GLY A 42 3.90 10.18 31.57
CA GLY A 42 4.81 9.68 30.55
C GLY A 42 4.61 8.18 30.29
N LEU A 43 4.44 7.38 31.35
CA LEU A 43 4.13 5.96 31.24
C LEU A 43 2.77 5.73 30.56
N GLU A 44 1.75 6.50 30.95
CA GLU A 44 0.42 6.42 30.34
C GLU A 44 0.47 6.82 28.85
N LEU A 45 1.10 7.95 28.53
CA LEU A 45 1.28 8.43 27.15
C LEU A 45 1.99 7.39 26.28
N SER A 46 3.08 6.81 26.80
CA SER A 46 3.82 5.74 26.14
C SER A 46 2.95 4.50 25.94
N GLY A 47 2.15 4.12 26.94
CA GLY A 47 1.21 3.01 26.87
C GLY A 47 0.12 3.22 25.80
N VAL A 48 -0.52 4.39 25.78
CA VAL A 48 -1.54 4.74 24.77
C VAL A 48 -0.91 4.83 23.38
N GLY A 49 0.31 5.36 23.27
CA GLY A 49 1.07 5.37 22.03
C GLY A 49 1.31 3.96 21.48
N SER A 50 1.80 3.02 22.31
CA SER A 50 1.97 1.61 21.92
C SER A 50 0.66 0.95 21.53
N PHE A 51 -0.42 1.20 22.29
CA PHE A 51 -1.76 0.71 21.96
C PHE A 51 -2.19 1.18 20.56
N LYS A 52 -2.13 2.48 20.31
CA LYS A 52 -2.51 3.07 19.02
C LYS A 52 -1.65 2.49 17.88
N SER A 53 -0.34 2.36 18.06
CA SER A 53 0.55 1.79 17.06
C SER A 53 0.21 0.32 16.75
N ALA A 54 -0.05 -0.51 17.77
CA ALA A 54 -0.43 -1.90 17.56
C ALA A 54 -1.76 -2.03 16.80
N MET A 55 -2.74 -1.18 17.11
CA MET A 55 -3.99 -1.10 16.36
C MET A 55 -3.75 -0.69 14.90
N SER A 56 -2.91 0.31 14.65
CA SER A 56 -2.55 0.74 13.29
C SER A 56 -1.90 -0.39 12.49
N THR A 57 -0.94 -1.11 13.08
CA THR A 57 -0.28 -2.24 12.42
C THR A 57 -1.28 -3.34 12.05
N PHE A 58 -2.22 -3.66 12.95
CA PHE A 58 -3.26 -4.64 12.63
C PHE A 58 -4.23 -4.13 11.56
N ASN A 59 -4.58 -2.84 11.58
CA ASN A 59 -5.41 -2.22 10.56
C ASN A 59 -4.79 -2.32 9.16
N ASP A 60 -3.47 -2.16 9.06
CA ASP A 60 -2.74 -2.34 7.80
C ASP A 60 -2.90 -3.78 7.28
N THR A 61 -2.84 -4.79 8.16
CA THR A 61 -3.15 -6.18 7.79
C THR A 61 -4.59 -6.32 7.30
N LEU A 62 -5.57 -5.80 8.04
CA LEU A 62 -6.98 -5.86 7.68
C LEU A 62 -7.27 -5.22 6.31
N SER A 63 -6.63 -4.08 6.01
CA SER A 63 -6.78 -3.37 4.74
C SER A 63 -6.38 -4.20 3.51
N LYS A 64 -5.50 -5.20 3.69
CA LYS A 64 -5.15 -6.15 2.62
C LYS A 64 -6.28 -7.16 2.39
N LEU A 65 -6.91 -7.62 3.47
CA LEU A 65 -7.99 -8.60 3.43
C LEU A 65 -9.31 -8.01 2.91
N THR A 66 -9.54 -6.70 3.09
CA THR A 66 -10.76 -6.02 2.63
C THR A 66 -10.75 -5.68 1.13
N LYS A 67 -9.68 -5.98 0.39
CA LYS A 67 -9.63 -5.73 -1.06
C LYS A 67 -10.53 -6.73 -1.79
N SER A 68 -11.25 -6.26 -2.81
CA SER A 68 -12.18 -7.09 -3.59
C SER A 68 -11.53 -8.28 -4.28
N ASP A 69 -10.24 -8.18 -4.60
CA ASP A 69 -9.46 -9.21 -5.26
C ASP A 69 -8.59 -10.03 -4.29
N ALA A 70 -8.62 -9.74 -2.97
CA ALA A 70 -7.69 -10.33 -2.00
C ALA A 70 -7.66 -11.87 -2.03
N PHE A 71 -8.85 -12.50 -2.11
CA PHE A 71 -9.02 -13.95 -2.08
C PHE A 71 -9.36 -14.58 -3.44
N ASN A 72 -9.56 -13.74 -4.47
CA ASN A 72 -9.95 -14.18 -5.82
C ASN A 72 -8.86 -13.93 -6.86
N LYS A 73 -7.61 -13.67 -6.44
CA LYS A 73 -6.47 -13.56 -7.36
C LYS A 73 -6.33 -14.83 -8.19
N GLN A 74 -5.98 -14.65 -9.46
CA GLN A 74 -5.81 -15.74 -10.41
C GLN A 74 -4.35 -15.87 -10.81
N ILE A 75 -3.91 -17.11 -10.96
CA ILE A 75 -2.66 -17.50 -11.57
C ILE A 75 -2.99 -18.04 -12.95
N ILE A 76 -2.38 -17.43 -13.97
CA ILE A 76 -2.55 -17.84 -15.36
C ILE A 76 -1.17 -18.12 -15.91
N THR A 77 -0.96 -19.36 -16.35
CA THR A 77 0.32 -19.81 -16.88
C THR A 77 0.15 -20.31 -18.31
N SER A 78 1.20 -20.15 -19.09
CA SER A 78 1.37 -20.75 -20.42
C SER A 78 2.67 -21.54 -20.43
N SER A 79 2.69 -22.71 -21.05
CA SER A 79 3.91 -23.51 -21.24
C SER A 79 4.90 -22.90 -22.25
N THR A 80 4.48 -21.89 -23.01
CA THR A 80 5.27 -21.25 -24.07
C THR A 80 5.13 -19.73 -24.08
N SER A 81 6.18 -19.04 -24.56
CA SER A 81 6.18 -17.59 -24.80
C SER A 81 5.49 -17.19 -26.11
N ALA A 82 5.04 -18.16 -26.92
CA ALA A 82 4.31 -17.90 -28.16
C ALA A 82 2.94 -17.24 -27.91
N ILE A 83 2.41 -17.32 -26.68
CA ILE A 83 1.10 -16.81 -26.29
C ILE A 83 1.25 -16.01 -24.99
N ASP A 84 0.66 -14.80 -24.98
CA ASP A 84 0.39 -14.05 -23.75
C ASP A 84 -1.08 -14.16 -23.37
N LEU A 85 -1.34 -14.18 -22.07
CA LEU A 85 -2.66 -14.36 -21.52
C LEU A 85 -2.95 -13.28 -20.48
N THR A 86 -4.15 -12.72 -20.56
CA THR A 86 -4.65 -11.77 -19.56
C THR A 86 -6.08 -12.13 -19.19
N SER A 87 -6.43 -11.96 -17.91
CA SER A 87 -7.80 -12.16 -17.40
C SER A 87 -8.33 -10.86 -16.86
N ASN A 88 -9.66 -10.71 -16.89
CA ASN A 88 -10.34 -9.65 -16.17
C ASN A 88 -10.53 -9.95 -14.66
N GLY A 89 -10.06 -11.11 -14.19
CA GLY A 89 -10.12 -11.57 -12.80
C GLY A 89 -11.31 -12.48 -12.46
N SER A 90 -12.18 -12.80 -13.43
CA SER A 90 -13.40 -13.61 -13.21
C SER A 90 -13.39 -14.97 -13.92
N ALA A 91 -12.31 -15.30 -14.64
CA ALA A 91 -12.22 -16.54 -15.41
C ALA A 91 -12.42 -17.78 -14.52
N SER A 92 -13.12 -18.79 -15.03
CA SER A 92 -13.23 -20.06 -14.31
C SER A 92 -11.91 -20.83 -14.32
N ASN A 93 -11.63 -21.56 -13.24
CA ASN A 93 -10.47 -22.46 -13.20
C ASN A 93 -10.59 -23.53 -14.29
N GLY A 94 -9.48 -23.85 -14.94
CA GLY A 94 -9.44 -24.85 -16.00
C GLY A 94 -8.08 -24.92 -16.68
N ASP A 95 -7.83 -26.06 -17.29
CA ASP A 95 -6.65 -26.31 -18.13
C ASP A 95 -7.10 -26.44 -19.58
N PHE A 96 -6.34 -25.84 -20.50
CA PHE A 96 -6.64 -25.80 -21.93
C PHE A 96 -5.39 -26.05 -22.74
N THR A 97 -5.53 -26.61 -23.94
CA THR A 97 -4.45 -26.64 -24.93
C THR A 97 -4.76 -25.69 -26.07
N ILE A 98 -3.77 -24.91 -26.52
CA ILE A 98 -3.94 -23.94 -27.60
C ILE A 98 -2.87 -24.19 -28.66
N ASP A 99 -3.32 -24.49 -29.88
CA ASP A 99 -2.46 -24.58 -31.06
C ASP A 99 -2.61 -23.31 -31.91
N VAL A 100 -1.52 -22.57 -32.11
CA VAL A 100 -1.47 -21.38 -32.95
C VAL A 100 -1.01 -21.79 -34.34
N GLU A 101 -1.96 -22.01 -35.23
CA GLU A 101 -1.68 -22.44 -36.59
C GLU A 101 -1.36 -21.28 -37.54
N GLN A 102 -1.90 -20.09 -37.27
CA GLN A 102 -1.76 -18.95 -38.16
C GLN A 102 -1.80 -17.62 -37.39
N LEU A 103 -0.90 -16.71 -37.73
CA LEU A 103 -0.94 -15.33 -37.27
C LEU A 103 -1.72 -14.44 -38.24
N ALA A 104 -2.40 -13.45 -37.69
CA ALA A 104 -3.01 -12.38 -38.45
C ALA A 104 -1.89 -11.51 -39.05
N THR A 105 -1.96 -11.27 -40.35
CA THR A 105 -1.00 -10.43 -41.08
C THR A 105 -1.73 -9.40 -41.91
N GLY A 106 -1.08 -8.26 -42.12
CA GLY A 106 -1.53 -7.24 -43.05
C GLY A 106 -0.88 -7.42 -44.41
N THR A 107 -1.48 -6.81 -45.44
CA THR A 107 -0.97 -6.92 -46.81
C THR A 107 0.36 -6.19 -46.95
N ARG A 108 1.30 -6.80 -47.67
CA ARG A 108 2.53 -6.15 -48.11
C ARG A 108 2.62 -6.21 -49.63
N LEU A 109 2.74 -5.05 -50.25
CA LEU A 109 2.85 -4.87 -51.69
C LEU A 109 4.21 -4.29 -52.04
N HIS A 110 4.73 -4.60 -53.22
CA HIS A 110 5.85 -3.87 -53.79
C HIS A 110 5.57 -3.42 -55.22
N SER A 111 6.11 -2.25 -55.58
CA SER A 111 5.98 -1.67 -56.91
C SER A 111 6.88 -2.36 -57.93
N GLN A 112 6.74 -1.96 -59.20
CA GLN A 112 7.74 -2.28 -60.21
C GLN A 112 9.10 -1.63 -59.87
N ASN A 113 10.15 -2.12 -60.53
CA ASN A 113 11.52 -1.60 -60.35
C ASN A 113 11.73 -0.29 -61.13
N PHE A 114 12.44 0.63 -60.50
CA PHE A 114 12.90 1.90 -61.02
C PHE A 114 14.43 1.96 -61.00
N THR A 115 15.02 2.93 -61.71
CA THR A 115 16.48 3.08 -61.74
C THR A 115 17.01 3.59 -60.40
N SER A 116 16.29 4.53 -59.78
CA SER A 116 16.68 5.13 -58.51
C SER A 116 15.48 5.66 -57.71
N SER A 117 15.69 5.95 -56.42
CA SER A 117 14.69 6.62 -55.57
C SER A 117 14.42 8.09 -55.94
N ALA A 118 15.17 8.63 -56.91
CA ALA A 118 15.00 9.98 -57.45
C ALA A 118 14.13 10.00 -58.72
N ASP A 119 13.72 8.83 -59.23
CA ASP A 119 12.92 8.73 -60.43
C ASP A 119 11.52 9.32 -60.23
N PHE A 120 11.01 9.97 -61.26
CA PHE A 120 9.64 10.52 -61.32
C PHE A 120 8.71 9.51 -62.00
N VAL A 121 7.48 9.39 -61.49
CA VAL A 121 6.54 8.32 -61.91
C VAL A 121 5.24 8.84 -62.54
N GLY A 122 5.02 10.15 -62.58
CA GLY A 122 3.83 10.75 -63.19
C GLY A 122 3.11 11.71 -62.26
N THR A 123 1.82 11.93 -62.52
CA THR A 123 0.96 12.80 -61.71
C THR A 123 -0.44 12.22 -61.62
N GLY A 124 -1.14 12.50 -60.53
CA GLY A 124 -2.47 11.99 -60.25
C GLY A 124 -2.66 11.73 -58.77
N THR A 125 -3.65 10.93 -58.42
CA THR A 125 -3.94 10.54 -57.04
C THR A 125 -3.75 9.04 -56.88
N LEU A 126 -3.02 8.64 -55.83
CA LEU A 126 -3.01 7.27 -55.33
C LEU A 126 -4.09 7.12 -54.27
N THR A 127 -4.95 6.13 -54.43
CA THR A 127 -5.98 5.80 -53.44
C THR A 127 -5.62 4.48 -52.78
N PHE A 128 -5.39 4.54 -51.47
CA PHE A 128 -5.12 3.37 -50.62
C PHE A 128 -6.41 2.98 -49.91
N GLY A 129 -6.78 1.70 -49.97
CA GLY A 129 -7.94 1.19 -49.26
C GLY A 129 -7.69 -0.17 -48.63
N ASN A 130 -8.36 -0.47 -47.52
CA ASN A 130 -8.34 -1.78 -46.87
C ASN A 130 -9.74 -2.45 -46.87
N GLY A 131 -10.67 -1.97 -47.68
CA GLY A 131 -12.06 -2.44 -47.72
C GLY A 131 -13.02 -1.68 -46.80
N THR A 132 -12.54 -1.14 -45.67
CA THR A 132 -13.34 -0.32 -44.73
C THR A 132 -12.95 1.15 -44.78
N ASP A 133 -11.64 1.41 -44.68
CA ASP A 133 -11.04 2.73 -44.69
C ASP A 133 -10.36 2.99 -46.04
N SER A 134 -10.25 4.27 -46.41
CA SER A 134 -9.49 4.71 -47.57
C SER A 134 -8.89 6.09 -47.35
N PHE A 135 -7.74 6.35 -47.98
CA PHE A 135 -7.18 7.68 -48.06
C PHE A 135 -6.51 7.93 -49.42
N ASP A 136 -6.44 9.20 -49.78
CA ASP A 136 -5.90 9.66 -51.05
C ASP A 136 -4.56 10.40 -50.86
N VAL A 137 -3.66 10.22 -51.82
CA VAL A 137 -2.35 10.89 -51.87
C VAL A 137 -2.17 11.54 -53.24
N ALA A 138 -2.12 12.87 -53.27
CA ALA A 138 -1.87 13.63 -54.48
C ALA A 138 -0.37 13.62 -54.86
N ILE A 139 -0.10 13.19 -56.10
CA ILE A 139 1.22 13.06 -56.72
C ILE A 139 1.39 14.13 -57.80
N GLU A 140 2.41 14.95 -57.61
CA GLU A 140 2.84 16.00 -58.53
C GLU A 140 3.90 15.43 -59.49
N SER A 141 3.96 15.96 -60.72
CA SER A 141 4.96 15.52 -61.71
C SER A 141 6.43 15.63 -61.28
N ALA A 142 6.72 16.50 -60.30
CA ALA A 142 8.04 16.71 -59.74
C ALA A 142 8.31 15.85 -58.48
N ASP A 143 7.38 15.00 -58.07
CA ASP A 143 7.59 14.10 -56.94
C ASP A 143 8.41 12.89 -57.36
N SER A 144 9.58 12.73 -56.74
CA SER A 144 10.35 11.50 -56.84
C SER A 144 9.73 10.38 -56.00
N LEU A 145 10.12 9.12 -56.21
CA LEU A 145 9.72 8.02 -55.32
C LEU A 145 9.93 8.33 -53.85
N SER A 146 11.01 9.04 -53.50
CA SER A 146 11.30 9.47 -52.13
C SER A 146 10.27 10.47 -51.61
N ALA A 147 9.87 11.44 -52.43
CA ALA A 147 8.82 12.40 -52.08
C ALA A 147 7.45 11.70 -51.95
N ILE A 148 7.16 10.72 -52.81
CA ILE A 148 5.91 9.94 -52.75
C ILE A 148 5.84 9.12 -51.45
N ARG A 149 6.94 8.43 -51.09
CA ARG A 149 7.06 7.74 -49.80
C ARG A 149 6.74 8.69 -48.64
N ASP A 150 7.36 9.87 -48.64
CA ASP A 150 7.19 10.85 -47.57
C ASP A 150 5.75 11.38 -47.52
N LYS A 151 5.12 11.63 -48.67
CA LYS A 151 3.70 12.03 -48.76
C LYS A 151 2.74 10.97 -48.22
N ILE A 152 2.98 9.69 -48.51
CA ILE A 152 2.16 8.59 -47.99
C ILE A 152 2.29 8.49 -46.48
N ASN A 153 3.53 8.49 -45.96
CA ASN A 153 3.79 8.37 -44.53
C ASN A 153 3.34 9.61 -43.73
N ALA A 154 3.25 10.77 -44.37
CA ALA A 154 2.76 12.01 -43.76
C ALA A 154 1.25 12.22 -43.90
N GLN A 155 0.51 11.31 -44.56
CA GLN A 155 -0.93 11.48 -44.70
C GLN A 155 -1.65 11.37 -43.35
N SER A 156 -2.53 12.34 -43.06
CA SER A 156 -3.27 12.38 -41.80
C SER A 156 -4.38 11.32 -41.72
N GLU A 157 -4.92 10.93 -42.87
CA GLU A 157 -5.97 9.90 -42.99
C GLU A 157 -5.38 8.49 -43.16
N ASN A 158 -4.06 8.35 -43.04
CA ASN A 158 -3.38 7.07 -43.20
C ASN A 158 -3.75 6.12 -42.04
N PHE A 159 -4.47 5.04 -42.37
CA PHE A 159 -4.97 4.03 -41.42
C PHE A 159 -3.90 3.03 -40.93
N GLY A 160 -2.62 3.25 -41.24
CA GLY A 160 -1.50 2.39 -40.82
C GLY A 160 -0.74 1.74 -41.98
N VAL A 161 -0.79 2.31 -43.18
CA VAL A 161 0.06 1.95 -44.31
C VAL A 161 1.40 2.65 -44.18
N THR A 162 2.49 1.90 -44.19
CA THR A 162 3.84 2.45 -44.24
C THR A 162 4.44 2.25 -45.62
N ALA A 163 5.01 3.32 -46.19
CA ALA A 163 5.75 3.28 -47.43
C ALA A 163 7.25 3.32 -47.15
N ASN A 164 8.01 2.48 -47.84
CA ASN A 164 9.47 2.48 -47.82
C ASN A 164 10.05 2.22 -49.22
N ILE A 165 11.34 2.50 -49.40
CA ILE A 165 12.04 2.21 -50.67
C ILE A 165 13.16 1.22 -50.37
N ILE A 166 13.16 0.10 -51.10
CA ILE A 166 14.26 -0.86 -51.09
C ILE A 166 15.10 -0.64 -52.34
N ASN A 167 16.41 -0.50 -52.16
CA ASN A 167 17.37 -0.39 -53.24
C ASN A 167 18.05 -1.75 -53.44
N GLY A 168 17.62 -2.49 -54.45
CA GLY A 168 18.19 -3.78 -54.82
C GLY A 168 19.21 -3.67 -55.96
N SER A 169 19.82 -4.80 -56.32
CA SER A 169 20.71 -4.88 -57.49
C SER A 169 19.99 -4.65 -58.83
N SER A 170 18.67 -4.87 -58.87
CA SER A 170 17.82 -4.70 -60.05
C SER A 170 17.14 -3.32 -60.13
N GLY A 171 17.43 -2.41 -59.19
CA GLY A 171 16.81 -1.09 -59.11
C GLY A 171 16.16 -0.80 -57.75
N SER A 172 15.48 0.35 -57.67
CA SER A 172 14.72 0.81 -56.51
C SER A 172 13.24 0.48 -56.68
N PHE A 173 12.55 0.04 -55.63
CA PHE A 173 11.09 -0.14 -55.65
C PHE A 173 10.47 0.31 -54.32
N LEU A 174 9.21 0.77 -54.40
CA LEU A 174 8.40 1.10 -53.24
C LEU A 174 7.83 -0.18 -52.63
N VAL A 175 7.80 -0.22 -51.30
CA VAL A 175 7.12 -1.23 -50.50
C VAL A 175 6.05 -0.54 -49.70
N PHE A 176 4.83 -1.07 -49.78
CA PHE A 176 3.69 -0.66 -48.97
C PHE A 176 3.39 -1.78 -47.98
N ASP A 177 3.50 -1.51 -46.69
CA ASP A 177 3.22 -2.48 -45.62
C ASP A 177 2.04 -1.96 -44.78
N SER A 178 0.92 -2.67 -44.83
CA SER A 178 -0.26 -2.38 -44.01
C SER A 178 -0.10 -3.01 -42.63
N GLN A 179 -0.19 -2.19 -41.58
CA GLN A 179 -0.23 -2.66 -40.19
C GLN A 179 -1.62 -3.21 -39.81
N VAL A 180 -2.66 -2.92 -40.59
CA VAL A 180 -3.99 -3.49 -40.39
C VAL A 180 -3.99 -4.93 -40.89
N THR A 181 -4.27 -5.84 -39.96
CA THR A 181 -4.27 -7.30 -40.17
C THR A 181 -5.68 -7.83 -40.45
N GLY A 182 -5.79 -9.07 -40.94
CA GLY A 182 -7.08 -9.74 -41.15
C GLY A 182 -7.47 -9.84 -42.63
N ALA A 183 -8.09 -10.95 -43.02
CA ALA A 183 -8.38 -11.29 -44.41
C ALA A 183 -9.28 -10.26 -45.12
N ALA A 184 -10.19 -9.62 -44.37
CA ALA A 184 -11.06 -8.56 -44.88
C ALA A 184 -10.32 -7.23 -45.13
N ASN A 185 -9.13 -7.05 -44.55
CA ASN A 185 -8.37 -5.80 -44.55
C ASN A 185 -7.25 -5.79 -45.61
N ALA A 186 -7.48 -6.45 -46.74
CA ALA A 186 -6.50 -6.53 -47.83
C ALA A 186 -6.22 -5.13 -48.41
N LEU A 187 -4.94 -4.75 -48.46
CA LEU A 187 -4.53 -3.46 -49.00
C LEU A 187 -4.72 -3.45 -50.52
N SER A 188 -5.47 -2.47 -51.00
CA SER A 188 -5.60 -2.12 -52.40
C SER A 188 -4.97 -0.75 -52.64
N VAL A 189 -4.19 -0.63 -53.72
CA VAL A 189 -3.61 0.64 -54.16
C VAL A 189 -4.06 0.86 -55.60
N THR A 190 -4.84 1.91 -55.81
CA THR A 190 -5.36 2.29 -57.13
C THR A 190 -4.90 3.69 -57.49
N SER A 191 -5.01 4.05 -58.76
CA SER A 191 -4.57 5.35 -59.29
C SER A 191 -5.67 6.00 -60.12
N SER A 192 -5.73 7.33 -60.07
CA SER A 192 -6.60 8.12 -60.96
C SER A 192 -6.04 8.27 -62.38
N ASP A 193 -4.77 7.93 -62.60
CA ASP A 193 -4.04 8.11 -63.85
C ASP A 193 -3.13 6.91 -64.13
N ALA A 194 -3.09 6.45 -65.39
CA ALA A 194 -2.34 5.27 -65.81
C ALA A 194 -0.81 5.43 -65.69
N SER A 195 -0.29 6.66 -65.64
CA SER A 195 1.14 6.90 -65.40
C SER A 195 1.59 6.34 -64.05
N LEU A 196 0.70 6.30 -63.06
CA LEU A 196 0.99 5.81 -61.70
C LEU A 196 0.81 4.29 -61.55
N ASP A 197 0.36 3.56 -62.58
CA ASP A 197 0.06 2.12 -62.49
C ASP A 197 1.25 1.28 -62.02
N SER A 198 2.47 1.72 -62.32
CA SER A 198 3.73 1.07 -61.89
C SER A 198 3.94 1.03 -60.37
N ILE A 199 3.24 1.89 -59.62
CA ILE A 199 3.26 1.97 -58.15
C ILE A 199 1.87 1.74 -57.52
N SER A 200 0.86 1.37 -58.30
CA SER A 200 -0.51 1.12 -57.83
C SER A 200 -1.03 -0.26 -58.32
N THR A 201 -1.75 -0.30 -59.43
CA THR A 201 -2.47 -1.46 -59.95
C THR A 201 -1.55 -2.59 -60.41
N ASN A 202 -0.31 -2.29 -60.78
CA ASN A 202 0.70 -3.28 -61.16
C ASN A 202 1.60 -3.73 -59.99
N ASN A 203 1.28 -3.35 -58.76
CA ASN A 203 2.01 -3.82 -57.58
C ASN A 203 1.90 -5.35 -57.44
N SER A 204 2.97 -5.98 -56.99
CA SER A 204 3.00 -7.41 -56.66
C SER A 204 2.75 -7.63 -55.17
N VAL A 205 1.98 -8.66 -54.83
CA VAL A 205 1.67 -9.01 -53.44
C VAL A 205 2.79 -9.89 -52.88
N GLU A 206 3.49 -9.41 -51.86
CA GLU A 206 4.53 -10.15 -51.13
C GLU A 206 3.95 -10.91 -49.93
N ARG A 207 2.99 -10.29 -49.23
CA ARG A 207 2.26 -10.91 -48.11
C ARG A 207 0.79 -10.58 -48.26
N ILE A 208 -0.07 -11.59 -48.21
CA ILE A 208 -1.52 -11.39 -48.17
C ILE A 208 -1.96 -10.97 -46.77
N ALA A 209 -3.03 -10.19 -46.65
CA ALA A 209 -3.71 -10.06 -45.37
C ALA A 209 -4.49 -11.34 -45.06
N GLN A 210 -4.43 -11.79 -43.82
CA GLN A 210 -5.13 -12.99 -43.36
C GLN A 210 -5.47 -12.88 -41.88
N ASP A 211 -6.46 -13.65 -41.44
CA ASP A 211 -6.87 -13.74 -40.04
C ASP A 211 -5.91 -14.63 -39.25
N ALA A 212 -5.77 -14.39 -37.95
CA ALA A 212 -5.18 -15.36 -37.03
C ALA A 212 -6.11 -16.56 -36.89
N ARG A 213 -5.54 -17.75 -36.68
CA ARG A 213 -6.27 -18.99 -36.44
C ARG A 213 -5.62 -19.75 -35.30
N ILE A 214 -6.42 -20.06 -34.28
CA ILE A 214 -6.04 -20.95 -33.18
C ILE A 214 -7.02 -22.11 -33.08
N VAL A 215 -6.57 -23.22 -32.49
CA VAL A 215 -7.41 -24.35 -32.12
C VAL A 215 -7.27 -24.63 -30.62
N ILE A 216 -8.39 -24.70 -29.93
CA ILE A 216 -8.44 -24.95 -28.48
C ILE A 216 -8.87 -26.39 -28.22
N ASP A 217 -8.19 -27.09 -27.31
CA ASP A 217 -8.47 -28.45 -26.85
C ASP A 217 -8.55 -29.50 -27.98
N ALA A 218 -7.65 -29.38 -28.96
CA ALA A 218 -7.45 -30.43 -29.95
C ALA A 218 -6.74 -31.64 -29.32
N SER A 219 -7.20 -32.85 -29.65
CA SER A 219 -6.59 -34.11 -29.24
C SER A 219 -6.79 -35.20 -30.31
N ASP A 220 -6.16 -36.36 -30.13
CA ASP A 220 -6.33 -37.50 -31.05
C ASP A 220 -7.79 -37.95 -31.22
N THR A 221 -8.66 -37.63 -30.25
CA THR A 221 -10.07 -38.03 -30.22
C THR A 221 -11.05 -36.87 -30.43
N SER A 222 -10.58 -35.63 -30.43
CA SER A 222 -11.39 -34.42 -30.59
C SER A 222 -10.70 -33.41 -31.52
N PRO A 223 -11.38 -32.90 -32.56
CA PRO A 223 -10.80 -31.91 -33.45
C PRO A 223 -10.56 -30.53 -32.79
N GLY A 224 -10.98 -30.34 -31.54
CA GLY A 224 -10.90 -29.07 -30.83
C GLY A 224 -11.88 -28.01 -31.37
N THR A 225 -11.78 -26.80 -30.83
CA THR A 225 -12.56 -25.63 -31.25
C THR A 225 -11.66 -24.68 -32.03
N THR A 226 -11.90 -24.54 -33.33
CA THR A 226 -11.20 -23.56 -34.17
C THR A 226 -11.79 -22.17 -33.99
N VAL A 227 -10.93 -21.18 -33.78
CA VAL A 227 -11.32 -19.78 -33.62
C VAL A 227 -10.45 -18.91 -34.51
N THR A 228 -11.05 -17.90 -35.12
CA THR A 228 -10.38 -16.94 -36.01
C THR A 228 -10.55 -15.53 -35.50
N SER A 229 -9.55 -14.69 -35.74
CA SER A 229 -9.58 -13.26 -35.39
C SER A 229 -8.92 -12.45 -36.48
N SER A 230 -9.46 -11.28 -36.79
CA SER A 230 -8.82 -10.35 -37.72
C SER A 230 -7.51 -9.78 -37.18
N THR A 231 -7.24 -9.96 -35.88
CA THR A 231 -6.00 -9.53 -35.21
C THR A 231 -5.34 -10.72 -34.52
N ASN A 232 -4.14 -10.51 -33.97
CA ASN A 232 -3.48 -11.50 -33.12
C ASN A 232 -4.02 -11.53 -31.68
N GLU A 233 -5.11 -10.82 -31.39
CA GLU A 233 -5.83 -10.87 -30.12
C GLU A 233 -7.14 -11.65 -30.28
N PHE A 234 -7.35 -12.60 -29.38
CA PHE A 234 -8.57 -13.39 -29.26
C PHE A 234 -9.20 -13.07 -27.91
N LYS A 235 -10.32 -12.35 -27.93
CA LYS A 235 -11.01 -11.87 -26.73
C LYS A 235 -12.23 -12.73 -26.45
N ASN A 236 -12.39 -13.15 -25.19
CA ASN A 236 -13.52 -13.96 -24.72
C ASN A 236 -13.73 -15.24 -25.54
N THR A 237 -12.66 -15.79 -26.10
CA THR A 237 -12.70 -17.10 -26.75
C THR A 237 -12.77 -18.20 -25.69
N ILE A 238 -11.96 -18.06 -24.65
CA ILE A 238 -12.25 -18.59 -23.33
C ILE A 238 -12.86 -17.41 -22.57
N GLU A 239 -13.99 -17.63 -21.90
CA GLU A 239 -14.70 -16.57 -21.19
C GLU A 239 -13.76 -15.84 -20.23
N ASP A 240 -13.84 -14.51 -20.19
CA ASP A 240 -13.03 -13.62 -19.35
C ASP A 240 -11.51 -13.60 -19.61
N ILE A 241 -11.03 -14.31 -20.64
CA ILE A 241 -9.62 -14.35 -21.06
C ILE A 241 -9.42 -13.63 -22.39
N THR A 242 -8.34 -12.86 -22.47
CA THR A 242 -7.76 -12.38 -23.72
C THR A 242 -6.45 -13.12 -24.00
N ILE A 243 -6.43 -13.81 -25.14
CA ILE A 243 -5.29 -14.58 -25.64
C ILE A 243 -4.62 -13.74 -26.73
N THR A 244 -3.35 -13.40 -26.57
CA THR A 244 -2.56 -12.68 -27.59
C THR A 244 -1.49 -13.61 -28.14
N VAL A 245 -1.58 -13.91 -29.45
CA VAL A 245 -0.61 -14.79 -30.11
C VAL A 245 0.54 -13.99 -30.71
N LYS A 246 1.77 -14.45 -30.49
CA LYS A 246 3.00 -13.80 -30.97
C LYS A 246 3.70 -14.62 -32.03
N GLU A 247 3.66 -15.94 -31.88
CA GLU A 247 4.36 -16.90 -32.71
C GLU A 247 3.48 -18.12 -32.95
N LEU A 248 3.81 -18.90 -33.97
CA LEU A 248 3.21 -20.21 -34.18
C LEU A 248 3.71 -21.17 -33.11
N THR A 249 2.85 -22.07 -32.65
CA THR A 249 3.24 -23.20 -31.82
C THR A 249 4.03 -24.21 -32.65
N VAL A 250 4.83 -25.02 -31.98
CA VAL A 250 5.55 -26.11 -32.64
C VAL A 250 4.55 -27.21 -32.98
N ALA A 251 4.61 -27.73 -34.21
CA ALA A 251 3.68 -28.76 -34.66
C ALA A 251 3.73 -30.00 -33.74
N GLY A 252 2.57 -30.34 -33.16
CA GLY A 252 2.44 -31.45 -32.21
C GLY A 252 2.76 -31.09 -30.75
N GLU A 253 3.11 -29.84 -30.46
CA GLU A 253 3.39 -29.32 -29.13
C GLU A 253 2.55 -28.05 -28.87
N PRO A 254 1.23 -28.20 -28.61
CA PRO A 254 0.37 -27.07 -28.32
C PRO A 254 0.78 -26.39 -27.00
N ALA A 255 0.44 -25.11 -26.86
CA ALA A 255 0.60 -24.39 -25.62
C ALA A 255 -0.35 -24.95 -24.55
N GLU A 256 0.15 -25.28 -23.37
CA GLU A 256 -0.67 -25.65 -22.22
C GLU A 256 -0.95 -24.39 -21.41
N LEU A 257 -2.23 -24.09 -21.24
CA LEU A 257 -2.74 -22.99 -20.45
C LEU A 257 -3.37 -23.55 -19.17
N SER A 258 -2.98 -23.01 -18.02
CA SER A 258 -3.65 -23.29 -16.75
C SER A 258 -4.18 -22.00 -16.12
N ILE A 259 -5.46 -22.01 -15.76
CA ILE A 259 -6.14 -20.94 -15.03
C ILE A 259 -6.51 -21.51 -13.66
N SER A 260 -5.97 -20.92 -12.60
CA SER A 260 -6.25 -21.34 -11.24
C SER A 260 -6.36 -20.14 -10.29
N GLN A 261 -7.02 -20.33 -9.16
CA GLN A 261 -7.02 -19.35 -8.08
C GLN A 261 -5.71 -19.44 -7.27
N ASP A 262 -5.22 -18.30 -6.81
CA ASP A 262 -4.00 -18.17 -6.00
C ASP A 262 -4.26 -18.55 -4.53
N LYS A 263 -4.30 -19.86 -4.28
CA LYS A 263 -4.51 -20.45 -2.95
C LYS A 263 -3.39 -20.10 -1.98
N GLU A 264 -2.16 -19.93 -2.48
CA GLU A 264 -1.01 -19.57 -1.65
C GLU A 264 -1.14 -18.14 -1.11
N ASN A 265 -1.54 -17.18 -1.95
CA ASN A 265 -1.85 -15.83 -1.53
C ASN A 265 -3.00 -15.81 -0.50
N ALA A 266 -4.08 -16.55 -0.74
CA ALA A 266 -5.19 -16.64 0.22
C ALA A 266 -4.73 -17.21 1.57
N ASN A 267 -3.95 -18.29 1.58
CA ASN A 267 -3.40 -18.86 2.81
C ASN A 267 -2.49 -17.85 3.54
N ALA A 268 -1.61 -17.16 2.81
CA ALA A 268 -0.72 -16.16 3.37
C ALA A 268 -1.49 -15.01 4.05
N LEU A 269 -2.59 -14.54 3.44
CA LEU A 269 -3.45 -13.52 4.05
C LEU A 269 -4.09 -13.99 5.36
N ILE A 270 -4.51 -15.26 5.44
CA ILE A 270 -5.06 -15.82 6.67
C ILE A 270 -3.99 -15.94 7.76
N GLU A 271 -2.76 -16.37 7.42
CA GLU A 271 -1.65 -16.41 8.37
C GLU A 271 -1.24 -15.02 8.86
N GLU A 272 -1.23 -14.03 7.96
CA GLU A 272 -0.99 -12.63 8.31
C GLU A 272 -2.07 -12.09 9.25
N PHE A 273 -3.34 -12.42 9.00
CA PHE A 273 -4.45 -12.05 9.88
C PHE A 273 -4.31 -12.66 11.27
N ILE A 274 -4.05 -13.97 11.38
CA ILE A 274 -3.81 -14.65 12.66
C ILE A 274 -2.65 -13.99 13.40
N SER A 275 -1.55 -13.74 12.71
CA SER A 275 -0.35 -13.12 13.29
C SER A 275 -0.61 -11.70 13.77
N GLY A 276 -1.29 -10.89 12.95
CA GLY A 276 -1.64 -9.50 13.28
C GLY A 276 -2.61 -9.42 14.45
N TYR A 277 -3.64 -10.27 14.47
CA TYR A 277 -4.58 -10.36 15.58
C TYR A 277 -3.86 -10.74 16.88
N ASN A 278 -3.00 -11.76 16.83
CA ASN A 278 -2.27 -12.24 18.00
C ASN A 278 -1.25 -11.22 18.52
N ALA A 279 -0.58 -10.50 17.63
CA ALA A 279 0.34 -9.42 18.01
C ALA A 279 -0.41 -8.28 18.74
N LEU A 280 -1.59 -7.89 18.24
CA LEU A 280 -2.44 -6.92 18.93
C LEU A 280 -2.93 -7.47 20.27
N ALA A 281 -3.44 -8.70 20.31
CA ALA A 281 -3.90 -9.33 21.54
C ALA A 281 -2.81 -9.37 22.62
N ASP A 282 -1.57 -9.74 22.24
CA ASP A 282 -0.41 -9.74 23.12
C ASP A 282 -0.08 -8.36 23.67
N GLU A 283 -0.05 -7.33 22.82
CA GLU A 283 0.19 -5.96 23.26
C GLU A 283 -0.89 -5.51 24.25
N LEU A 284 -2.16 -5.80 23.98
CA LEU A 284 -3.26 -5.46 24.90
C LEU A 284 -3.21 -6.25 26.22
N ILE A 285 -2.71 -7.48 26.21
CA ILE A 285 -2.43 -8.28 27.42
C ILE A 285 -1.32 -7.63 28.24
N GLY A 286 -0.20 -7.28 27.62
CA GLY A 286 0.91 -6.61 28.27
C GLY A 286 0.51 -5.25 28.85
N LEU A 287 -0.13 -4.40 28.06
CA LEU A 287 -0.57 -3.07 28.46
C LEU A 287 -1.59 -3.11 29.60
N GLY A 288 -2.53 -4.06 29.58
CA GLY A 288 -3.60 -4.19 30.57
C GLY A 288 -3.24 -5.00 31.82
N ALA A 289 -2.01 -5.51 31.95
CA ALA A 289 -1.61 -6.36 33.06
C ALA A 289 -1.70 -5.65 34.42
N ALA A 290 -2.35 -6.28 35.41
CA ALA A 290 -2.73 -5.64 36.67
C ALA A 290 -1.57 -5.07 37.53
N LYS A 291 -0.35 -5.59 37.36
CA LYS A 291 0.83 -5.18 38.18
C LYS A 291 1.85 -4.33 37.42
N GLN A 292 2.10 -4.66 36.15
CA GLN A 292 3.19 -4.07 35.35
C GLN A 292 2.68 -3.38 34.09
N GLY A 293 1.38 -3.46 33.80
CA GLY A 293 0.79 -2.87 32.61
C GLY A 293 0.74 -1.35 32.73
N ARG A 294 1.29 -0.66 31.73
CA ARG A 294 1.24 0.82 31.64
C ARG A 294 -0.19 1.36 31.55
N LEU A 295 -1.14 0.53 31.12
CA LEU A 295 -2.56 0.82 31.03
C LEU A 295 -3.39 -0.17 31.88
N ALA A 296 -2.87 -0.54 33.06
CA ALA A 296 -3.60 -1.40 33.99
C ALA A 296 -4.99 -0.82 34.29
N PHE A 297 -6.01 -1.66 34.21
CA PHE A 297 -7.42 -1.31 34.43
C PHE A 297 -8.03 -0.30 33.46
N ASP A 298 -7.36 -0.03 32.34
CA ASP A 298 -7.86 0.87 31.31
C ASP A 298 -9.15 0.34 30.65
N PRO A 299 -10.21 1.15 30.56
CA PRO A 299 -11.47 0.74 29.96
C PRO A 299 -11.37 0.50 28.45
N ASN A 300 -10.54 1.26 27.72
CA ASN A 300 -10.40 1.13 26.26
C ASN A 300 -9.69 -0.17 25.91
N VAL A 301 -8.64 -0.54 26.65
CA VAL A 301 -7.96 -1.84 26.47
C VAL A 301 -8.94 -3.01 26.66
N ARG A 302 -9.80 -2.94 27.69
CA ARG A 302 -10.81 -3.98 27.93
C ARG A 302 -11.93 -3.99 26.88
N GLN A 303 -12.34 -2.81 26.39
CA GLN A 303 -13.38 -2.71 25.37
C GLN A 303 -12.90 -3.31 24.05
N VAL A 304 -11.73 -2.88 23.56
CA VAL A 304 -11.16 -3.40 22.30
C VAL A 304 -10.94 -4.91 22.37
N LYS A 305 -10.45 -5.44 23.49
CA LYS A 305 -10.33 -6.91 23.66
C LYS A 305 -11.66 -7.65 23.53
N ARG A 306 -12.75 -7.09 24.08
CA ARG A 306 -14.08 -7.71 23.98
C ARG A 306 -14.62 -7.62 22.57
N GLU A 307 -14.55 -6.45 21.96
CA GLU A 307 -15.03 -6.25 20.59
C GLU A 307 -14.28 -7.14 19.59
N LEU A 308 -12.95 -7.23 19.69
CA LEU A 308 -12.15 -8.17 18.88
C LEU A 308 -12.61 -9.62 19.07
N ALA A 309 -12.80 -10.05 20.31
CA ALA A 309 -13.23 -11.42 20.59
C ALA A 309 -14.66 -11.69 20.11
N ASP A 310 -15.56 -10.72 20.28
CA ASP A 310 -16.95 -10.80 19.84
C ASP A 310 -17.01 -10.90 18.30
N THR A 311 -16.24 -10.11 17.56
CA THR A 311 -16.19 -10.18 16.09
C THR A 311 -15.63 -11.52 15.59
N VAL A 312 -14.67 -12.13 16.29
CA VAL A 312 -14.13 -13.44 15.90
C VAL A 312 -15.13 -14.58 16.11
N ILE A 313 -15.94 -14.51 17.18
CA ILE A 313 -16.84 -15.61 17.59
C ILE A 313 -18.21 -15.50 16.90
N GLN A 314 -18.63 -14.31 16.47
CA GLN A 314 -19.93 -14.10 15.84
C GLN A 314 -19.97 -14.59 14.39
N ALA A 315 -21.14 -15.06 13.97
CA ALA A 315 -21.43 -15.32 12.56
C ALA A 315 -21.62 -14.00 11.80
N VAL A 316 -21.12 -13.95 10.58
CA VAL A 316 -21.29 -12.83 9.66
C VAL A 316 -22.64 -12.97 8.94
N SER A 317 -23.50 -11.98 9.13
CA SER A 317 -24.81 -11.95 8.46
C SER A 317 -24.69 -11.51 6.99
N GLY A 318 -25.56 -12.05 6.13
CA GLY A 318 -25.68 -11.60 4.74
C GLY A 318 -24.78 -12.32 3.75
N LEU A 319 -24.12 -13.40 4.18
CA LEU A 319 -23.31 -14.26 3.32
C LEU A 319 -24.20 -15.20 2.49
N THR A 320 -23.72 -15.57 1.30
CA THR A 320 -24.47 -16.41 0.37
C THR A 320 -24.07 -17.89 0.43
N GLY A 321 -22.97 -18.19 1.13
CA GLY A 321 -22.35 -19.51 1.22
C GLY A 321 -22.66 -20.29 2.50
N SER A 322 -21.93 -21.39 2.63
CA SER A 322 -21.95 -22.30 3.80
C SER A 322 -21.00 -21.88 4.92
N ILE A 323 -20.05 -20.99 4.62
CA ILE A 323 -19.11 -20.43 5.59
C ILE A 323 -19.73 -19.16 6.18
N GLU A 324 -20.05 -19.18 7.47
CA GLU A 324 -20.68 -18.05 8.16
C GLU A 324 -19.78 -17.46 9.26
N SER A 325 -18.73 -18.16 9.68
CA SER A 325 -17.88 -17.79 10.81
C SER A 325 -16.43 -18.24 10.63
N LEU A 326 -15.52 -17.70 11.45
CA LEU A 326 -14.13 -18.17 11.52
C LEU A 326 -14.03 -19.63 11.98
N SER A 327 -15.00 -20.11 12.75
CA SER A 327 -15.03 -21.49 13.24
C SER A 327 -15.26 -22.50 12.11
N ASP A 328 -16.03 -22.13 11.08
CA ASP A 328 -16.31 -22.96 9.90
C ASP A 328 -15.05 -23.21 9.07
N ILE A 329 -14.15 -22.23 9.01
CA ILE A 329 -12.84 -22.35 8.34
C ILE A 329 -11.74 -22.89 9.26
N GLY A 330 -12.07 -23.24 10.50
CA GLY A 330 -11.14 -23.90 11.41
C GLY A 330 -10.33 -22.99 12.32
N LEU A 331 -10.71 -21.72 12.48
CA LEU A 331 -10.06 -20.78 13.40
C LEU A 331 -10.90 -20.59 14.67
N GLU A 332 -10.24 -20.53 15.83
CA GLU A 332 -10.90 -20.36 17.13
C GLU A 332 -10.06 -19.50 18.08
N LEU A 333 -10.69 -18.95 19.11
CA LEU A 333 -9.96 -18.29 20.19
C LEU A 333 -9.58 -19.30 21.27
N ASN A 334 -8.33 -19.24 21.71
CA ASN A 334 -7.88 -19.96 22.88
C ASN A 334 -8.24 -19.22 24.18
N ARG A 335 -7.85 -19.81 25.31
CA ARG A 335 -8.17 -19.29 26.66
C ARG A 335 -7.58 -17.91 26.95
N ASP A 336 -6.51 -17.53 26.25
CA ASP A 336 -5.87 -16.23 26.39
C ASP A 336 -6.48 -15.19 25.43
N GLY A 337 -7.49 -15.57 24.63
CA GLY A 337 -8.14 -14.69 23.65
C GLY A 337 -7.31 -14.51 22.38
N LYS A 338 -6.34 -15.40 22.12
CA LYS A 338 -5.54 -15.44 20.90
C LYS A 338 -6.19 -16.35 19.86
N LEU A 339 -6.06 -15.99 18.59
CA LEU A 339 -6.57 -16.77 17.47
C LEU A 339 -5.60 -17.90 17.15
N GLU A 340 -6.13 -19.12 17.00
CA GLU A 340 -5.38 -20.29 16.60
C GLU A 340 -6.20 -21.18 15.66
N LYS A 341 -5.51 -22.08 14.96
CA LYS A 341 -6.18 -23.13 14.21
C LYS A 341 -6.68 -24.17 15.19
N SER A 342 -7.96 -24.51 15.09
CA SER A 342 -8.63 -25.42 15.99
C SER A 342 -7.91 -26.77 16.07
N THR A 343 -7.58 -27.19 17.29
CA THR A 343 -7.01 -28.52 17.55
C THR A 343 -8.10 -29.59 17.65
N PHE A 344 -9.37 -29.18 17.75
CA PHE A 344 -10.51 -30.08 17.77
C PHE A 344 -10.69 -30.71 16.38
N SER A 345 -10.70 -32.05 16.36
CA SER A 345 -10.97 -32.85 15.17
C SER A 345 -11.95 -33.97 15.53
N TYR A 346 -12.91 -34.20 14.65
CA TYR A 346 -13.89 -35.29 14.74
C TYR A 346 -14.06 -35.92 13.35
N GLU A 347 -14.43 -37.20 13.28
CA GLU A 347 -14.33 -38.07 12.09
C GLU A 347 -14.71 -37.42 10.75
N ASN A 348 -15.76 -36.58 10.74
CA ASN A 348 -16.25 -35.89 9.53
C ASN A 348 -16.08 -34.36 9.56
N PHE A 349 -15.45 -33.80 10.59
CA PHE A 349 -15.31 -32.35 10.81
C PHE A 349 -13.87 -31.83 10.59
N GLY A 350 -12.89 -32.74 10.54
CA GLY A 350 -11.47 -32.41 10.32
C GLY A 350 -10.85 -31.53 11.42
N SER A 351 -9.52 -31.42 11.44
CA SER A 351 -8.83 -30.40 12.24
C SER A 351 -9.04 -28.99 11.67
N GLY A 352 -8.67 -27.95 12.42
CA GLY A 352 -8.72 -26.57 11.93
C GLY A 352 -7.90 -26.37 10.64
N GLN A 353 -6.72 -27.01 10.54
CA GLN A 353 -5.92 -26.99 9.32
C GLN A 353 -6.68 -27.63 8.14
N GLN A 354 -7.33 -28.78 8.34
CA GLN A 354 -8.06 -29.46 7.26
C GLN A 354 -9.27 -28.67 6.79
N ARG A 355 -9.96 -27.96 7.70
CA ARG A 355 -11.08 -27.07 7.33
C ARG A 355 -10.58 -25.86 6.53
N LEU A 356 -9.45 -25.27 6.92
CA LEU A 356 -8.82 -24.18 6.19
C LEU A 356 -8.38 -24.64 4.80
N ASP A 357 -7.67 -25.77 4.70
CA ASP A 357 -7.22 -26.34 3.42
C ASP A 357 -8.41 -26.63 2.48
N ASN A 358 -9.50 -27.21 3.02
CA ASN A 358 -10.71 -27.45 2.24
C ASN A 358 -11.35 -26.15 1.72
N THR A 359 -11.34 -25.10 2.56
CA THR A 359 -11.86 -23.77 2.21
C THR A 359 -11.02 -23.12 1.11
N LEU A 360 -9.69 -23.17 1.25
CA LEU A 360 -8.75 -22.65 0.24
C LEU A 360 -8.87 -23.41 -1.08
N GLU A 361 -9.19 -24.70 -1.03
CA GLU A 361 -9.32 -25.52 -2.23
C GLU A 361 -10.65 -25.29 -2.96
N ASN A 362 -11.75 -25.14 -2.23
CA ASN A 362 -13.10 -25.26 -2.81
C ASN A 362 -14.01 -24.03 -2.61
N LYS A 363 -13.63 -23.09 -1.74
CA LYS A 363 -14.54 -22.04 -1.23
C LYS A 363 -13.85 -20.68 -1.08
N LEU A 364 -12.91 -20.34 -1.97
CA LEU A 364 -12.19 -19.06 -1.90
C LEU A 364 -13.11 -17.84 -2.03
N THR A 365 -14.15 -17.93 -2.86
CA THR A 365 -15.15 -16.84 -2.96
C THR A 365 -15.88 -16.62 -1.63
N GLU A 366 -16.36 -17.69 -0.99
CA GLU A 366 -17.02 -17.60 0.33
C GLU A 366 -16.04 -17.09 1.40
N LEU A 367 -14.77 -17.49 1.34
CA LEU A 367 -13.72 -16.98 2.23
C LEU A 367 -13.50 -15.47 2.04
N GLY A 368 -13.49 -15.01 0.78
CA GLY A 368 -13.43 -13.59 0.47
C GLY A 368 -14.61 -12.81 1.03
N GLU A 369 -15.84 -13.32 0.88
CA GLU A 369 -17.04 -12.71 1.46
C GLU A 369 -16.99 -12.66 2.99
N LEU A 370 -16.52 -13.73 3.65
CA LEU A 370 -16.40 -13.81 5.11
C LEU A 370 -15.53 -12.67 5.68
N PHE A 371 -14.44 -12.32 4.99
CA PHE A 371 -13.53 -11.27 5.45
C PHE A 371 -13.89 -9.88 4.92
N ALA A 372 -14.18 -9.76 3.63
CA ALA A 372 -14.19 -8.49 2.89
C ALA A 372 -15.60 -7.93 2.59
N SER A 373 -16.67 -8.68 2.88
CA SER A 373 -18.03 -8.14 2.71
C SER A 373 -18.25 -6.89 3.60
N PRO A 374 -19.30 -6.08 3.35
CA PRO A 374 -19.60 -4.93 4.20
C PRO A 374 -19.82 -5.29 5.68
N THR A 375 -20.26 -6.52 5.95
CA THR A 375 -20.40 -7.10 7.29
C THR A 375 -19.28 -8.11 7.60
N GLY A 376 -18.25 -8.20 6.77
CA GLY A 376 -17.16 -9.15 6.90
C GLY A 376 -16.27 -8.84 8.10
N ILE A 377 -15.55 -9.86 8.58
CA ILE A 377 -14.73 -9.76 9.80
C ILE A 377 -13.64 -8.71 9.67
N ALA A 378 -12.94 -8.66 8.53
CA ALA A 378 -11.88 -7.68 8.36
C ALA A 378 -12.44 -6.26 8.28
N THR A 379 -13.55 -6.07 7.58
CA THR A 379 -14.26 -4.79 7.49
C THR A 379 -14.71 -4.31 8.87
N GLN A 380 -15.41 -5.16 9.64
CA GLN A 380 -15.88 -4.81 10.99
C GLN A 380 -14.73 -4.44 11.93
N MET A 381 -13.64 -5.21 11.91
CA MET A 381 -12.48 -4.92 12.75
C MET A 381 -11.76 -3.64 12.31
N ALA A 382 -11.66 -3.38 11.01
CA ALA A 382 -11.03 -2.16 10.48
C ALA A 382 -11.84 -0.93 10.87
N ASP A 383 -13.16 -0.96 10.67
CA ASP A 383 -14.07 0.13 11.06
C ASP A 383 -14.00 0.42 12.56
N MET A 384 -13.99 -0.64 13.39
CA MET A 384 -13.80 -0.52 14.83
C MET A 384 -12.47 0.16 15.16
N ILE A 385 -11.36 -0.32 14.57
CA ILE A 385 -10.03 0.21 14.82
C ILE A 385 -9.93 1.68 14.40
N ASP A 386 -10.43 2.02 13.22
CA ASP A 386 -10.45 3.39 12.69
C ASP A 386 -11.22 4.34 13.63
N GLY A 387 -12.29 3.88 14.25
CA GLY A 387 -13.01 4.64 15.30
C GLY A 387 -12.15 4.97 16.53
N TYR A 388 -11.13 4.16 16.84
CA TYR A 388 -10.19 4.40 17.94
C TYR A 388 -8.98 5.25 17.54
N ILE A 389 -8.41 4.99 16.36
CA ILE A 389 -7.11 5.54 15.94
C ILE A 389 -7.17 6.67 14.91
N GLY A 390 -8.35 6.91 14.32
CA GLY A 390 -8.60 8.01 13.39
C GLY A 390 -8.29 9.38 14.00
N SER A 391 -8.38 10.44 13.19
CA SER A 391 -8.07 11.82 13.62
C SER A 391 -8.90 12.24 14.84
N ASP A 392 -10.18 11.90 14.85
CA ASP A 392 -11.12 12.18 15.94
C ASP A 392 -11.29 10.99 16.90
N GLY A 393 -10.49 9.94 16.73
CA GLY A 393 -10.58 8.72 17.53
C GLY A 393 -10.14 8.93 18.98
N VAL A 394 -10.74 8.15 19.88
CA VAL A 394 -10.54 8.30 21.35
C VAL A 394 -9.08 8.14 21.77
N LEU A 395 -8.29 7.28 21.11
CA LEU A 395 -6.87 7.11 21.44
C LEU A 395 -6.05 8.29 20.92
N THR A 396 -6.36 8.82 19.74
CA THR A 396 -5.70 10.02 19.19
C THR A 396 -5.93 11.24 20.08
N GLN A 397 -7.17 11.48 20.50
CA GLN A 397 -7.49 12.56 21.42
C GLN A 397 -6.77 12.40 22.76
N ARG A 398 -6.73 11.17 23.30
CA ARG A 398 -6.04 10.91 24.57
C ARG A 398 -4.54 11.14 24.49
N VAL A 399 -3.88 10.73 23.40
CA VAL A 399 -2.46 11.05 23.16
C VAL A 399 -2.23 12.55 23.16
N THR A 400 -3.11 13.31 22.50
CA THR A 400 -3.02 14.79 22.45
C THR A 400 -3.12 15.40 23.84
N ILE A 401 -4.15 15.03 24.60
CA ILE A 401 -4.38 15.54 25.97
C ILE A 401 -3.23 15.15 26.91
N LEU A 402 -2.71 13.92 26.81
CA LEU A 402 -1.59 13.49 27.65
C LEU A 402 -0.31 14.25 27.31
N ASN A 403 -0.03 14.51 26.03
CA ASN A 403 1.10 15.36 25.63
C ASN A 403 0.98 16.78 26.19
N GLU A 404 -0.19 17.40 26.09
CA GLU A 404 -0.45 18.74 26.66
C GLU A 404 -0.22 18.75 28.18
N ARG A 405 -0.70 17.73 28.89
CA ARG A 405 -0.51 17.61 30.34
C ARG A 405 0.94 17.38 30.74
N VAL A 406 1.69 16.58 29.98
CA VAL A 406 3.13 16.38 30.21
C VAL A 406 3.86 17.70 29.99
N SER A 407 3.58 18.42 28.90
CA SER A 407 4.18 19.73 28.63
C SER A 407 3.87 20.75 29.73
N GLY A 408 2.65 20.75 30.27
CA GLY A 408 2.26 21.66 31.35
C GLY A 408 3.00 21.41 32.67
N ILE A 409 3.60 20.24 32.89
CA ILE A 409 4.42 20.00 34.10
C ILE A 409 5.70 20.83 34.09
N ALA A 410 6.29 21.07 32.91
CA ALA A 410 7.45 21.97 32.80
C ALA A 410 7.11 23.40 33.24
N ASP A 411 5.89 23.85 32.95
CA ASP A 411 5.38 25.14 33.42
C ASP A 411 5.16 25.12 34.94
N GLU A 412 4.61 24.05 35.50
CA GLU A 412 4.44 23.87 36.96
C GLU A 412 5.80 23.89 37.69
N PHE A 413 6.85 23.28 37.13
CA PHE A 413 8.21 23.38 37.67
C PHE A 413 8.76 24.80 37.63
N SER A 414 8.52 25.51 36.52
CA SER A 414 8.98 26.89 36.36
C SER A 414 8.30 27.83 37.36
N GLU A 415 7.00 27.64 37.60
CA GLU A 415 6.25 28.38 38.60
C GLU A 415 6.73 28.06 40.03
N LEU A 416 6.99 26.78 40.33
CA LEU A 416 7.58 26.37 41.61
C LEU A 416 8.93 27.07 41.86
N GLN A 417 9.84 27.06 40.89
CA GLN A 417 11.13 27.72 41.01
C GLN A 417 10.99 29.24 41.22
N ALA A 418 10.06 29.89 40.52
CA ALA A 418 9.79 31.31 40.71
C ALA A 418 9.29 31.59 42.14
N ARG A 419 8.40 30.74 42.67
CA ARG A 419 7.89 30.84 44.03
C ARG A 419 8.98 30.64 45.08
N LEU A 420 9.83 29.63 44.91
CA LEU A 420 10.95 29.35 45.81
C LEU A 420 11.94 30.51 45.87
N ARG A 421 12.24 31.17 44.73
CA ARG A 421 13.09 32.38 44.72
C ARG A 421 12.48 33.53 45.52
N SER A 422 11.17 33.76 45.39
CA SER A 422 10.47 34.80 46.17
C SER A 422 10.44 34.48 47.67
N TYR A 423 10.27 33.20 48.01
CA TYR A 423 10.34 32.74 49.39
C TYR A 423 11.75 32.89 49.97
N GLU A 424 12.79 32.55 49.20
CA GLU A 424 14.19 32.75 49.58
C GLU A 424 14.49 34.23 49.86
N GLU A 425 14.07 35.13 48.97
CA GLU A 425 14.24 36.58 49.16
C GLU A 425 13.57 37.06 50.46
N THR A 426 12.37 36.55 50.74
CA THR A 426 11.63 36.85 51.98
C THR A 426 12.39 36.36 53.21
N LEU A 427 12.90 35.12 53.20
CA LEU A 427 13.71 34.56 54.28
C LEU A 427 15.01 35.35 54.47
N ARG A 428 15.72 35.68 53.39
CA ARG A 428 16.96 36.47 53.44
C ARG A 428 16.73 37.85 54.06
N ASN A 429 15.62 38.51 53.72
CA ASN A 429 15.25 39.78 54.34
C ASN A 429 14.99 39.65 55.85
N GLN A 430 14.24 38.62 56.28
CA GLN A 430 13.98 38.36 57.69
C GLN A 430 15.25 38.02 58.48
N PHE A 431 16.11 37.16 57.93
CA PHE A 431 17.35 36.76 58.59
C PHE A 431 18.40 37.86 58.58
N SER A 432 18.43 38.74 57.56
CA SER A 432 19.29 39.93 57.58
C SER A 432 18.88 40.90 58.69
N PHE A 433 17.57 41.11 58.89
CA PHE A 433 17.07 41.92 60.01
C PHE A 433 17.41 41.30 61.37
N LEU A 434 17.28 39.97 61.49
CA LEU A 434 17.68 39.23 62.69
C LEU A 434 19.18 39.38 62.97
N ASP A 435 20.04 39.22 61.95
CA ASP A 435 21.50 39.34 62.06
C ASP A 435 21.90 40.72 62.58
N ALA A 436 21.32 41.78 62.01
CA ALA A 436 21.53 43.16 62.45
C ALA A 436 21.08 43.39 63.90
N THR A 437 19.91 42.88 64.26
CA THR A 437 19.34 43.01 65.61
C THR A 437 20.21 42.30 66.65
N VAL A 438 20.63 41.06 66.38
CA VAL A 438 21.50 40.28 67.28
C VAL A 438 22.89 40.92 67.39
N SER A 439 23.44 41.44 66.28
CA SER A 439 24.69 42.18 66.30
C SER A 439 24.63 43.41 67.22
N GLN A 440 23.53 44.17 67.15
CA GLN A 440 23.32 45.32 68.03
C GLN A 440 23.18 44.93 69.50
N TYR A 441 22.49 43.82 69.80
CA TYR A 441 22.42 43.28 71.16
C TYR A 441 23.77 42.79 71.66
N ASN A 442 24.56 42.11 70.83
CA ASN A 442 25.92 41.67 71.16
C ASN A 442 26.84 42.86 71.46
N ALA A 443 26.77 43.93 70.66
CA ALA A 443 27.51 45.17 70.89
C ALA A 443 27.10 45.84 72.21
N THR A 444 25.80 45.88 72.52
CA THR A 444 25.27 46.41 73.79
C THR A 444 25.73 45.57 74.97
N GLY A 445 25.69 44.25 74.86
CA GLY A 445 26.17 43.31 75.88
C GLY A 445 27.68 43.42 76.12
N ALA A 446 28.49 43.56 75.06
CA ALA A 446 29.93 43.79 75.18
C ALA A 446 30.24 45.12 75.87
N PHE A 447 29.51 46.19 75.52
CA PHE A 447 29.62 47.49 76.20
C PHE A 447 29.29 47.39 77.70
N LEU A 448 28.17 46.75 78.05
CA LEU A 448 27.76 46.56 79.46
C LEU A 448 28.79 45.71 80.22
N THR A 449 29.31 44.65 79.60
CA THR A 449 30.35 43.79 80.19
C THR A 449 31.63 44.57 80.44
N SER A 450 32.06 45.41 79.49
CA SER A 450 33.21 46.30 79.67
C SER A 450 32.98 47.37 80.74
N ALA A 451 31.76 47.87 80.90
CA ALA A 451 31.42 48.88 81.90
C ALA A 451 31.30 48.29 83.33
N LEU A 452 31.02 46.99 83.44
CA LEU A 452 30.85 46.27 84.71
C LEU A 452 32.09 45.48 85.14
N ALA A 453 33.09 45.30 84.27
CA ALA A 453 34.38 44.73 84.62
C ALA A 453 35.11 45.68 85.58
N LEU A 454 35.13 45.35 86.87
CA LEU A 454 35.94 46.05 87.87
C LEU A 454 37.44 45.91 87.51
N PRO A 455 38.26 46.95 87.67
CA PRO A 455 39.69 46.84 87.45
C PRO A 455 40.31 45.83 88.44
N ASP A 456 41.13 44.91 87.94
CA ASP A 456 41.93 44.01 88.76
C ASP A 456 42.77 44.83 89.76
N ASN A 457 42.59 44.53 91.05
CA ASN A 457 43.36 45.08 92.15
C ASN A 457 44.84 44.68 91.99
N ASN A 458 45.72 45.68 91.93
CA ASN A 458 47.14 45.55 92.25
C ASN A 458 47.49 46.57 93.33
#